data_AF-A0A9D2B5M4-F1
#
_entry.id   AF-A0A9D2B5M4-F1
#
_cell.length_a   1.000
_cell.length_b   1.000
_cell.length_c   1.000
_cell.angle_alpha   90.00
_cell.angle_beta   90.00
_cell.angle_gamma   90.00
#
_symmetry.space_group_name_H-M   'P 1'
#
loop_
_entity.id
_entity.type
_entity.pdbx_description
1 polymer ?
#
loop_
_entity_poly.entity_id
_entity_poly.type
_entity_poly.pdbx_seq_one_letter_code
_entity_poly.pdbx_strand_id
1 'polypeptide(L)' 'FDSTTPCDAVLHGHSHKPRHEWQANRLLFNPGAAGKRRFRLPITLGKLWADERGLRGAILHLPLH' A
#
# COMPACT_ATOMS: atom_id res chain seq x y z
N PHE A 1 2.46 12.37 -12.75
CA PHE A 1 1.93 11.00 -12.82
C PHE A 1 0.79 11.04 -13.81
N ASP A 2 0.89 10.27 -14.88
CA ASP A 2 -0.16 10.19 -15.89
C ASP A 2 -1.05 8.99 -15.55
N SER A 3 -2.35 9.22 -15.39
CA SER A 3 -3.32 8.16 -15.06
C SER A 3 -3.42 7.08 -16.13
N THR A 4 -3.00 7.40 -17.36
CA THR A 4 -3.00 6.51 -18.52
C THR A 4 -1.73 5.67 -18.62
N THR A 5 -0.69 5.96 -17.83
CA THR A 5 0.53 5.13 -17.82
C THR A 5 0.17 3.68 -17.50
N PRO A 6 0.48 2.72 -18.38
CA PRO A 6 0.23 1.30 -18.11
C PRO A 6 1.04 0.84 -16.90
N CYS A 7 0.37 0.24 -15.93
CA CYS A 7 1.01 -0.36 -14.76
C CYS A 7 0.04 -1.34 -14.09
N ASP A 8 0.63 -2.38 -13.49
CA ASP A 8 -0.09 -3.39 -12.71
C ASP A 8 -0.35 -2.92 -11.27
N ALA A 9 0.41 -1.94 -10.77
CA ALA A 9 0.21 -1.36 -9.45
C ALA A 9 0.53 0.14 -9.38
N VAL A 10 -0.21 0.84 -8.51
CA VAL A 10 0.10 2.21 -8.06
C VAL A 10 0.47 2.17 -6.59
N LEU A 11 1.71 2.53 -6.29
CA LEU A 11 2.17 2.78 -4.93
C LEU A 11 1.90 4.24 -4.60
N HIS A 12 1.12 4.50 -3.56
CA HIS A 12 0.79 5.85 -3.14
C HIS A 12 0.85 5.99 -1.62
N GLY A 13 0.93 7.24 -1.15
CA GLY A 13 1.07 7.56 0.27
C GLY A 13 0.29 8.81 0.64
N HIS A 14 0.89 9.65 1.49
CA HIS A 14 0.36 10.92 1.99
C HIS A 14 -0.86 10.84 2.92
N SER A 15 -1.82 9.95 2.68
CA SER A 15 -3.01 9.83 3.53
C SER A 15 -2.76 9.11 4.86
N HIS A 16 -1.62 8.39 4.99
CA HIS A 16 -1.33 7.45 6.07
C HIS A 16 -2.35 6.30 6.22
N LYS A 17 -3.37 6.21 5.34
CA LYS A 17 -4.40 5.17 5.37
C LYS A 17 -3.92 3.95 4.58
N PRO A 18 -3.72 2.79 5.21
CA PRO A 18 -3.32 1.60 4.48
C PRO A 18 -4.37 1.21 3.43
N ARG A 19 -3.92 0.77 2.26
CA ARG A 19 -4.76 0.29 1.16
C ARG A 19 -4.08 -0.87 0.44
N HIS A 20 -4.83 -1.93 0.20
CA HIS A 20 -4.42 -3.07 -0.61
C HIS A 20 -5.67 -3.55 -1.35
N GLU A 21 -5.91 -2.99 -2.53
CA GLU A 21 -7.17 -3.17 -3.25
C GLU A 21 -6.91 -3.30 -4.74
N TRP A 22 -7.55 -4.28 -5.39
CA TRP A 22 -7.54 -4.43 -6.83
C TRP A 22 -8.71 -3.66 -7.45
N GLN A 23 -8.41 -2.75 -8.37
CA GLN A 23 -9.41 -1.99 -9.12
C GLN A 23 -9.06 -2.01 -10.60
N ALA A 24 -9.99 -2.46 -11.45
CA ALA A 24 -9.79 -2.55 -12.90
C ALA A 24 -8.46 -3.22 -13.30
N ASN A 25 -8.14 -4.36 -12.66
CA ASN A 25 -6.92 -5.12 -12.86
C ASN A 25 -5.61 -4.39 -12.47
N ARG A 26 -5.70 -3.32 -11.69
CA ARG A 26 -4.57 -2.58 -11.13
C ARG A 26 -4.60 -2.62 -9.61
N LEU A 27 -3.48 -2.93 -8.98
CA LEU A 27 -3.33 -2.92 -7.53
C LEU A 27 -3.11 -1.49 -7.03
N LEU A 28 -4.02 -0.98 -6.21
CA LEU A 28 -3.85 0.28 -5.49
C LEU A 28 -3.29 -0.03 -4.11
N PHE A 29 -2.03 0.37 -3.89
CA PHE A 29 -1.28 0.02 -2.71
C PHE A 29 -0.83 1.27 -1.95
N ASN A 30 -1.26 1.38 -0.69
CA ASN A 30 -0.76 2.35 0.26
C ASN A 30 -0.25 1.61 1.50
N PRO A 31 1.05 1.70 1.83
CA PRO A 31 1.61 1.01 2.98
C PRO A 31 1.13 1.57 4.33
N GLY A 32 0.44 2.72 4.33
CA GLY A 32 0.11 3.49 5.52
C GLY A 32 1.35 4.19 6.07
N ALA A 33 1.61 4.05 7.38
CA ALA A 33 2.72 4.73 8.02
C ALA A 33 3.42 3.85 9.07
N ALA A 34 4.71 3.61 8.88
CA ALA A 34 5.55 2.83 9.79
C ALA A 34 6.20 3.66 10.92
N GLY A 35 6.09 5.00 10.85
CA GLY A 35 6.64 5.92 11.86
C GLY A 35 5.62 6.31 12.94
N LYS A 36 5.90 7.43 13.65
CA LYS A 36 5.00 7.97 14.68
C LYS A 36 3.56 8.02 14.20
N ARG A 37 2.63 7.58 15.06
CA ARG A 37 1.20 7.60 14.77
C ARG A 37 0.76 9.00 14.34
N ARG A 38 0.18 9.08 13.15
CA ARG A 38 -0.47 10.28 12.64
C ARG A 38 -1.97 10.06 12.66
N PHE A 39 -2.73 11.09 13.04
CA PHE A 39 -4.18 11.00 13.19
C PHE A 39 -4.59 9.88 14.17
N ARG A 40 -5.74 9.24 13.93
CA ARG A 40 -6.23 8.05 14.66
C ARG A 40 -6.02 6.76 13.87
N LEU A 41 -5.06 6.74 12.95
CA LEU A 41 -4.82 5.61 12.05
C LEU A 41 -3.85 4.60 12.67
N PRO A 42 -3.93 3.31 12.30
CA PRO A 42 -2.98 2.30 12.74
C PRO A 42 -1.58 2.59 12.20
N ILE A 43 -0.55 2.17 12.94
CA ILE A 43 0.82 2.11 12.42
C ILE A 43 0.92 0.84 11.59
N THR A 44 1.33 0.96 10.34
CA THR A 44 1.37 -0.15 9.40
C THR A 44 2.63 -0.16 8.54
N LEU A 45 3.01 -1.35 8.10
CA LEU A 45 4.03 -1.58 7.08
C LEU A 45 3.39 -2.34 5.91
N GLY A 46 3.55 -1.82 4.69
CA GLY A 46 3.20 -2.56 3.48
C GLY A 46 4.34 -3.45 3.02
N LYS A 47 4.04 -4.70 2.68
CA LYS A 47 4.95 -5.60 1.96
C LYS A 47 4.34 -5.91 0.59
N LEU A 48 5.13 -5.71 -0.46
CA LEU A 48 4.75 -6.01 -1.84
C LEU A 48 5.82 -6.92 -2.44
N TRP A 49 5.40 -8.03 -3.02
CA TRP A 49 6.23 -8.97 -3.76
C TRP A 49 5.84 -8.91 -5.23
N ALA A 50 6.85 -8.85 -6.09
CA ALA A 50 6.72 -8.96 -7.53
C ALA A 50 7.61 -10.09 -8.00
N ASP A 51 7.02 -11.13 -8.57
CA ASP A 51 7.73 -12.28 -9.11
C ASP A 51 6.98 -12.82 -10.34
N GLU A 52 7.45 -13.93 -10.89
CA GLU A 52 6.90 -14.58 -12.09
C GLU A 52 5.43 -14.97 -11.95
N ARG A 53 4.91 -15.10 -10.72
CA ARG A 53 3.51 -15.42 -10.41
C ARG A 53 2.63 -14.16 -10.28
N GLY A 54 3.21 -12.97 -10.47
CA GLY A 54 2.53 -11.69 -10.41
C GLY A 54 2.73 -10.94 -9.10
N LEU A 55 1.84 -9.99 -8.83
CA LEU A 55 1.90 -9.13 -7.65
C LEU A 55 1.18 -9.74 -6.46
N ARG A 56 1.84 -9.75 -5.30
CA ARG A 56 1.25 -10.15 -4.01
C ARG A 56 1.54 -9.06 -2.99
N GLY A 57 0.57 -8.72 -2.15
CA GLY A 57 0.73 -7.67 -1.14
C GLY A 57 0.18 -8.07 0.22
N ALA A 58 0.69 -7.41 1.26
CA ALA A 58 0.18 -7.52 2.63
C ALA A 58 0.33 -6.18 3.36
N ILE A 59 -0.63 -5.88 4.23
CA ILE A 59 -0.53 -4.78 5.21
C ILE A 59 -0.31 -5.41 6.58
N LEU A 60 0.81 -5.09 7.21
CA LEU A 60 1.15 -5.53 8.55
C LEU A 60 0.83 -4.41 9.54
N HIS A 61 0.07 -4.72 10.58
CA HIS A 61 -0.14 -3.82 11.70
C HIS A 61 1.04 -3.91 12.66
N LEU A 62 1.67 -2.78 12.96
CA LEU A 62 2.80 -2.72 13.87
C LEU A 62 2.29 -2.41 15.29
N PRO A 63 2.87 -3.02 16.34
CA PRO A 63 2.50 -2.74 17.71
C PRO A 63 2.78 -1.27 18.08
N LEU A 64 1.91 -0.70 18.90
CA LEU A 64 2.17 0.56 19.59
C LEU A 64 3.05 0.22 20.81
N HIS A 65 4.30 0.68 20.81
CA HIS A 65 5.15 0.69 21.99
C HIS A 65 4.90 1.95 22.81
#